data_AF-A0A399EIT4-F1
#
_entry.id   AF-A0A399EIT4-F1
#
_cell.length_a   1.000
_cell.length_b   1.000
_cell.length_c   1.000
_cell.angle_alpha   90.00
_cell.angle_beta   90.00
_cell.angle_gamma   90.00
#
_symmetry.space_group_name_H-M   'P 1'
#
loop_
_entity.id
_entity.type
_entity.pdbx_description
1 polymer ?
#
loop_
_entity_poly.entity_id
_entity_poly.type
_entity_poly.pdbx_seq_one_letter_code
_entity_poly.pdbx_strand_id
1 'polypeptide(L)'
;MHLRASLTLELTQALLAHLLAQPLRGLDLPLEVRALRLSLGRLHGGEVRELRLEPGLLRLGVGFASGPHAELRLRHLGFDAPTQTLRLRVEHLHAGGFPGAMLLNLAPAKVLEVAIAQANRRLPGLLSPGPDRTLELRLTPLRERLRQEPRLREALAALGLEAKPELELRDLQFRLEQLWLELDGGF
;
A
#
# COMPACT_ATOMS: atom_id res chain seq x y z
N MET A 1 17.83 31.67 -8.01
CA MET A 1 18.25 31.02 -6.76
C MET A 1 17.12 30.07 -6.40
N HIS A 2 17.33 28.76 -6.49
CA HIS A 2 16.28 27.78 -6.15
C HIS A 2 16.52 27.32 -4.71
N LEU A 3 15.51 27.44 -3.86
CA LEU A 3 15.60 27.01 -2.47
C LEU A 3 15.21 25.52 -2.43
N ARG A 4 16.16 24.66 -2.05
CA ARG A 4 15.91 23.23 -1.90
C ARG A 4 15.72 22.92 -0.42
N ALA A 5 14.53 22.46 -0.05
CA ALA A 5 14.26 21.98 1.29
C ALA A 5 14.33 20.46 1.29
N SER A 6 14.93 19.89 2.34
CA SER A 6 14.86 18.45 2.59
C SER A 6 14.04 18.22 3.85
N LEU A 7 13.10 17.27 3.78
CA LEU A 7 12.22 16.90 4.86
C LEU A 7 12.41 15.42 5.16
N THR A 8 12.63 15.11 6.43
CA THR A 8 12.66 13.74 6.93
C THR A 8 11.36 13.48 7.68
N LEU A 9 10.65 12.42 7.29
CA LEU A 9 9.45 11.96 7.98
C LEU A 9 9.65 10.58 8.57
N GLU A 10 9.28 10.47 9.84
CA GLU A 10 9.26 9.23 10.60
C GLU A 10 7.82 8.82 10.87
N LEU A 11 7.36 7.76 10.21
CA LEU A 11 6.03 7.23 10.44
C LEU A 11 6.14 6.02 11.37
N THR A 12 5.64 6.16 12.59
CA THR A 12 5.61 5.05 13.54
C THR A 12 4.66 3.95 13.08
N GLN A 13 4.94 2.72 13.50
CA GLN A 13 4.07 1.57 13.28
C GLN A 13 2.63 1.84 13.75
N ALA A 14 2.45 2.48 14.91
CA ALA A 14 1.13 2.82 15.41
C ALA A 14 0.36 3.76 14.47
N LEU A 15 1.04 4.79 13.95
CA LEU A 15 0.45 5.72 12.98
C LEU A 15 0.08 5.00 11.68
N LEU A 16 0.96 4.14 11.16
CA LEU A 16 0.70 3.36 9.96
C LEU A 16 -0.49 2.39 10.14
N ALA A 17 -0.57 1.72 11.28
CA ALA A 17 -1.70 0.85 11.59
C ALA A 17 -3.01 1.64 11.62
N HIS A 18 -3.00 2.85 12.19
CA HIS A 18 -4.16 3.73 12.21
C HIS A 18 -4.57 4.18 10.80
N LEU A 19 -3.60 4.57 9.95
CA LEU A 19 -3.85 4.99 8.57
C LEU A 19 -4.42 3.85 7.72
N LEU A 20 -3.95 2.62 7.92
CA LEU A 20 -4.47 1.43 7.24
C LEU A 20 -5.84 1.00 7.75
N ALA A 21 -6.14 1.21 9.04
CA ALA A 21 -7.40 0.81 9.64
C ALA A 21 -8.61 1.54 9.03
N GLN A 22 -8.48 2.82 8.69
CA GLN A 22 -9.60 3.60 8.14
C GLN A 22 -10.17 3.03 6.83
N PRO A 23 -9.39 2.81 5.76
CA PRO A 23 -9.92 2.21 4.53
C PRO A 23 -10.36 0.76 4.71
N LEU A 24 -9.73 0.00 5.63
CA LEU A 24 -10.12 -1.39 5.91
C LEU A 24 -11.48 -1.48 6.59
N ARG A 25 -11.80 -0.59 7.53
CA ARG A 25 -13.12 -0.56 8.20
C ARG A 25 -14.27 -0.31 7.23
N GLY A 26 -14.05 0.57 6.26
CA GLY A 26 -15.02 0.89 5.20
C GLY A 26 -15.04 -0.12 4.06
N LEU A 27 -14.21 -1.17 4.11
CA LEU A 27 -14.17 -2.18 3.07
C LEU A 27 -15.40 -3.07 3.15
N ASP A 28 -16.09 -3.19 2.03
CA ASP A 28 -17.28 -4.01 1.90
C ASP A 28 -17.31 -4.67 0.51
N LEU A 29 -16.78 -5.90 0.42
CA LEU A 29 -16.56 -6.60 -0.85
C LEU A 29 -17.12 -8.03 -0.81
N PRO A 30 -17.99 -8.43 -1.76
CA PRO A 30 -18.39 -9.82 -1.88
C PRO A 30 -17.21 -10.69 -2.34
N LEU A 31 -17.06 -11.87 -1.74
CA LEU A 31 -16.13 -12.91 -2.20
C LEU A 31 -16.90 -13.88 -3.08
N GLU A 32 -16.63 -13.90 -4.37
CA GLU A 32 -17.38 -14.71 -5.33
C GLU A 32 -16.47 -15.36 -6.36
N VAL A 33 -16.70 -16.65 -6.63
CA VAL A 33 -16.16 -17.32 -7.82
C VAL A 33 -17.14 -17.09 -8.96
N ARG A 34 -16.96 -15.99 -9.69
CA ARG A 34 -17.88 -15.57 -10.77
C ARG A 34 -18.15 -16.66 -11.81
N ALA A 35 -17.15 -17.50 -12.11
CA ALA A 35 -17.30 -18.60 -13.06
C ALA A 35 -18.24 -19.72 -12.57
N LEU A 36 -18.36 -19.91 -11.25
CA LEU A 36 -19.18 -20.97 -10.64
C LEU A 36 -20.44 -20.42 -9.98
N ARG A 37 -20.66 -19.11 -9.99
CA ARG A 37 -21.73 -18.41 -9.24
C ARG A 37 -21.79 -18.79 -7.76
N LEU A 38 -20.64 -19.18 -7.19
CA LEU A 38 -20.54 -19.55 -5.78
C LEU A 38 -20.11 -18.33 -4.97
N SER A 39 -20.93 -17.95 -4.00
CA SER A 39 -20.54 -16.99 -2.96
C SER A 39 -19.67 -17.69 -1.93
N LEU A 40 -18.47 -17.13 -1.71
CA LEU A 40 -17.53 -17.54 -0.67
C LEU A 40 -17.64 -16.65 0.59
N GLY A 41 -18.69 -15.82 0.65
CA GLY A 41 -18.93 -14.87 1.73
C GLY A 41 -18.65 -13.42 1.31
N ARG A 42 -18.24 -12.60 2.27
CA ARG A 42 -18.04 -11.16 2.13
C ARG A 42 -16.85 -10.74 2.99
N LEU A 43 -16.12 -9.73 2.56
CA LEU A 43 -15.14 -9.00 3.37
C LEU A 43 -15.84 -7.74 3.87
N HIS A 44 -16.10 -7.66 5.17
CA HIS A 44 -16.66 -6.44 5.77
C HIS A 44 -16.01 -6.14 7.12
N GLY A 45 -15.97 -4.86 7.50
CA GLY A 45 -15.49 -4.41 8.80
C GLY A 45 -14.04 -4.81 9.04
N GLY A 46 -13.15 -4.48 8.10
CA GLY A 46 -11.75 -4.86 8.16
C GLY A 46 -11.00 -4.19 9.33
N GLU A 47 -10.10 -4.93 9.94
CA GLU A 47 -9.23 -4.49 11.04
C GLU A 47 -7.77 -4.88 10.78
N VAL A 48 -6.84 -4.05 11.22
CA VAL A 48 -5.42 -4.41 11.30
C VAL A 48 -5.22 -5.19 12.59
N ARG A 49 -4.96 -6.49 12.48
CA ARG A 49 -4.65 -7.38 13.62
C ARG A 49 -3.18 -7.35 14.00
N GLU A 50 -2.34 -7.18 12.99
CA GLU A 50 -0.90 -7.12 13.16
C GLU A 50 -0.33 -6.14 12.15
N LEU A 51 0.56 -5.27 12.62
CA LEU A 51 1.47 -4.53 11.77
C LEU A 51 2.82 -4.58 12.47
N ARG A 52 3.84 -5.14 11.83
CA ARG A 52 5.22 -5.11 12.33
C ARG A 52 6.15 -4.55 11.26
N LEU A 53 6.97 -3.60 11.68
CA LEU A 53 8.06 -3.06 10.90
C LEU A 53 9.37 -3.50 11.52
N GLU A 54 10.15 -4.21 10.73
CA GLU A 54 11.50 -4.65 11.06
C GLU A 54 12.44 -4.11 9.97
N PRO A 55 13.76 -4.09 10.21
CA PRO A 55 14.72 -3.69 9.19
C PRO A 55 14.49 -4.42 7.85
N GLY A 56 14.03 -3.67 6.86
CA GLY A 56 13.70 -4.16 5.52
C GLY A 56 12.49 -5.11 5.43
N LEU A 57 11.68 -5.30 6.48
CA LEU A 57 10.54 -6.22 6.46
C LEU A 57 9.28 -5.54 7.00
N LEU A 58 8.17 -5.77 6.30
CA LEU A 58 6.83 -5.38 6.72
C LEU A 58 5.96 -6.64 6.83
N ARG A 59 5.37 -6.86 8.01
CA ARG A 59 4.32 -7.86 8.24
C ARG A 59 3.01 -7.17 8.50
N LEU A 60 1.97 -7.57 7.77
CA LEU A 60 0.62 -7.07 7.90
C LEU A 60 -0.35 -8.25 8.05
N GLY A 61 -1.08 -8.27 9.16
CA GLY A 61 -2.21 -9.16 9.40
C GLY A 61 -3.50 -8.36 9.41
N VAL A 62 -4.46 -8.76 8.59
CA VAL A 62 -5.80 -8.16 8.53
C VAL A 62 -6.87 -9.20 8.84
N GLY A 63 -7.88 -8.77 9.59
CA GLY A 63 -9.08 -9.56 9.88
C GLY A 63 -10.32 -8.85 9.38
N PHE A 64 -11.38 -9.61 9.16
CA PHE A 64 -12.69 -9.09 8.79
C PHE A 64 -13.74 -9.65 9.76
N ALA A 65 -14.73 -8.83 10.12
CA ALA A 65 -15.80 -9.21 11.04
C ALA A 65 -16.66 -10.39 10.52
N SER A 66 -16.60 -10.64 9.22
CA SER A 66 -17.23 -11.76 8.52
C SER A 66 -16.53 -13.10 8.74
N GLY A 67 -15.35 -13.12 9.36
CA GLY A 67 -14.50 -14.32 9.54
C GLY A 67 -13.20 -14.35 8.72
N PRO A 68 -13.17 -13.91 7.44
CA PRO A 68 -11.95 -13.91 6.65
C PRO A 68 -10.78 -13.18 7.32
N HIS A 69 -9.58 -13.63 7.04
CA HIS A 69 -8.35 -12.95 7.44
C HIS A 69 -7.24 -13.22 6.42
N ALA A 70 -6.24 -12.35 6.41
CA ALA A 70 -5.06 -12.51 5.58
C ALA A 70 -3.80 -12.04 6.31
N GLU A 71 -2.69 -12.72 6.04
CA GLU A 71 -1.35 -12.32 6.46
C GLU A 71 -0.48 -12.11 5.21
N LEU A 72 0.24 -10.99 5.20
CA LEU A 72 1.17 -10.60 4.15
C LEU A 72 2.53 -10.26 4.77
N ARG A 73 3.60 -10.80 4.22
CA ARG A 73 4.98 -10.42 4.55
C ARG A 73 5.69 -9.90 3.30
N LEU A 74 6.22 -8.69 3.41
CA LEU A 74 6.87 -7.96 2.33
C LEU A 74 8.30 -7.60 2.71
N ARG A 75 9.26 -8.06 1.92
CA ARG A 75 10.67 -7.66 2.01
C ARG A 75 10.91 -6.44 1.15
N HIS A 76 11.49 -5.40 1.73
CA HIS A 76 12.00 -4.26 0.99
C HIS A 76 13.25 -4.67 0.20
N LEU A 77 13.23 -4.47 -1.11
CA LEU A 77 14.37 -4.74 -1.99
C LEU A 77 15.14 -3.48 -2.38
N GLY A 78 14.54 -2.31 -2.19
CA GLY A 78 15.13 -1.02 -2.51
C GLY A 78 14.12 -0.04 -3.08
N PHE A 79 14.48 1.24 -3.02
CA PHE A 79 13.76 2.34 -3.62
C PHE A 79 14.63 2.99 -4.71
N ASP A 80 14.06 3.16 -5.90
CA ASP A 80 14.70 3.82 -7.04
C ASP A 80 14.14 5.24 -7.18
N ALA A 81 14.89 6.23 -6.71
CA ALA A 81 14.47 7.62 -6.68
C ALA A 81 14.21 8.21 -8.08
N PRO A 82 15.09 8.05 -9.10
CA PRO A 82 14.81 8.49 -10.47
C PRO A 82 13.47 8.02 -11.03
N THR A 83 13.07 6.78 -10.77
CA THR A 83 11.80 6.23 -11.27
C THR A 83 10.66 6.29 -10.26
N GLN A 84 10.92 6.79 -9.04
CA GLN A 84 10.00 6.81 -7.90
C GLN A 84 9.36 5.43 -7.65
N THR A 85 10.18 4.37 -7.73
CA THR A 85 9.72 2.98 -7.65
C THR A 85 10.21 2.29 -6.39
N LEU A 86 9.28 1.82 -5.57
CA LEU A 86 9.56 0.96 -4.43
C LEU A 86 9.45 -0.51 -4.86
N ARG A 87 10.53 -1.28 -4.69
CA ARG A 87 10.55 -2.72 -4.97
C ARG A 87 10.34 -3.53 -3.69
N LEU A 88 9.36 -4.43 -3.74
CA LEU A 88 8.96 -5.28 -2.62
C LEU A 88 8.90 -6.73 -3.08
N ARG A 89 9.40 -7.67 -2.27
CA ARG A 89 9.18 -9.11 -2.49
C ARG A 89 8.13 -9.64 -1.55
N VAL A 90 7.15 -10.36 -2.09
CA VAL A 90 6.15 -11.06 -1.29
C VAL A 90 6.75 -12.38 -0.80
N GLU A 91 7.21 -12.37 0.45
CA GLU A 91 7.78 -13.57 1.09
C GLU A 91 6.66 -14.53 1.54
N HIS A 92 5.55 -13.99 2.00
CA HIS A 92 4.42 -14.77 2.49
C HIS A 92 3.10 -14.09 2.15
N LEU A 93 2.15 -14.89 1.69
CA LEU A 93 0.75 -14.50 1.51
C LEU A 93 -0.10 -15.68 1.95
N HIS A 94 -0.92 -15.47 2.96
CA HIS A 94 -1.81 -16.48 3.50
C HIS A 94 -3.19 -15.88 3.72
N ALA A 95 -4.23 -16.62 3.33
CA ALA A 95 -5.62 -16.30 3.58
C ALA A 95 -6.26 -17.42 4.41
N GLY A 96 -7.21 -17.06 5.27
CA GLY A 96 -7.92 -18.00 6.12
C GLY A 96 -9.30 -17.48 6.51
N GLY A 97 -10.09 -18.32 7.21
CA GLY A 97 -11.37 -17.92 7.80
C GLY A 97 -12.57 -17.90 6.85
N PHE A 98 -12.49 -18.53 5.67
CA PHE A 98 -13.64 -18.71 4.76
C PHE A 98 -13.51 -19.93 3.83
N PRO A 99 -14.62 -20.43 3.27
CA PRO A 99 -14.60 -21.50 2.28
C PRO A 99 -13.79 -21.10 1.05
N GLY A 100 -12.73 -21.86 0.72
CA GLY A 100 -11.86 -21.59 -0.44
C GLY A 100 -10.54 -20.90 -0.11
N ALA A 101 -10.28 -20.55 1.15
CA ALA A 101 -8.97 -20.02 1.58
C ALA A 101 -7.79 -20.93 1.19
N MET A 102 -7.96 -22.25 1.32
CA MET A 102 -6.97 -23.25 0.88
C MET A 102 -6.62 -23.11 -0.60
N LEU A 103 -7.61 -22.88 -1.48
CA LEU A 103 -7.37 -22.73 -2.91
C LEU A 103 -6.57 -21.45 -3.22
N LEU A 104 -6.84 -20.35 -2.51
CA LEU A 104 -6.06 -19.12 -2.65
C LEU A 104 -4.61 -19.30 -2.20
N ASN A 105 -4.40 -20.06 -1.12
CA ASN A 105 -3.07 -20.36 -0.59
C ASN A 105 -2.23 -21.25 -1.52
N LEU A 106 -2.87 -22.06 -2.38
CA LEU A 106 -2.19 -22.87 -3.38
C LEU A 106 -1.74 -22.07 -4.62
N ALA A 107 -2.33 -20.90 -4.85
CA ALA A 107 -2.06 -20.09 -6.05
C ALA A 107 -1.66 -18.64 -5.72
N PRO A 108 -0.63 -18.41 -4.89
CA PRO A 108 -0.25 -17.06 -4.43
C PRO A 108 0.10 -16.12 -5.59
N ALA A 109 0.71 -16.63 -6.66
CA ALA A 109 0.99 -15.84 -7.86
C ALA A 109 -0.29 -15.29 -8.50
N LYS A 110 -1.34 -16.12 -8.62
CA LYS A 110 -2.63 -15.69 -9.17
C LYS A 110 -3.33 -14.68 -8.28
N VAL A 111 -3.25 -14.87 -6.96
CA VAL A 111 -3.80 -13.90 -6.00
C VAL A 111 -3.12 -12.54 -6.16
N LEU A 112 -1.79 -12.52 -6.28
CA LEU A 112 -1.03 -11.29 -6.53
C LEU A 112 -1.41 -10.64 -7.86
N GLU A 113 -1.51 -11.40 -8.95
CA GLU A 113 -1.95 -10.87 -10.25
C GLU A 113 -3.31 -10.18 -10.16
N VAL A 114 -4.28 -10.82 -9.49
CA VAL A 114 -5.62 -10.25 -9.29
C VAL A 114 -5.55 -9.00 -8.41
N ALA A 115 -4.78 -9.02 -7.33
CA ALA A 115 -4.60 -7.86 -6.45
C ALA A 115 -3.98 -6.67 -7.19
N ILE A 116 -2.94 -6.90 -8.00
CA ILE A 116 -2.31 -5.90 -8.87
C ILE A 116 -3.34 -5.34 -9.86
N ALA A 117 -4.09 -6.20 -10.55
CA ALA A 117 -5.09 -5.78 -11.50
C ALA A 117 -6.18 -4.91 -10.85
N GLN A 118 -6.63 -5.27 -9.64
CA GLN A 118 -7.62 -4.49 -8.90
C GLN A 118 -7.07 -3.14 -8.42
N ALA A 119 -5.83 -3.11 -7.93
CA ALA A 119 -5.15 -1.87 -7.56
C ALA A 119 -5.01 -0.93 -8.77
N ASN A 120 -4.58 -1.46 -9.91
CA ASN A 120 -4.41 -0.69 -11.15
C ASN A 120 -5.74 -0.25 -11.79
N ARG A 121 -6.86 -0.93 -11.52
CA ARG A 121 -8.19 -0.43 -11.89
C ARG A 121 -8.57 0.84 -11.11
N ARG A 122 -8.14 0.93 -9.85
CA ARG A 122 -8.42 2.10 -8.98
C ARG A 122 -7.44 3.25 -9.22
N LEU A 123 -6.19 2.92 -9.50
CA LEU A 123 -5.13 3.87 -9.80
C LEU A 123 -4.19 3.26 -10.87
N PRO A 124 -4.40 3.59 -12.16
CA PRO A 124 -3.60 3.03 -13.24
C PRO A 124 -2.10 3.24 -13.05
N GLY A 125 -1.32 2.18 -13.28
CA GLY A 125 0.14 2.21 -13.19
C GLY A 125 0.71 2.16 -11.77
N LEU A 126 -0.12 2.02 -10.73
CA LEU A 126 0.32 1.97 -9.33
C LEU A 126 1.24 0.78 -9.03
N LEU A 127 0.87 -0.41 -9.49
CA LEU A 127 1.59 -1.65 -9.22
C LEU A 127 2.01 -2.30 -10.55
N SER A 128 3.22 -2.85 -10.59
CA SER A 128 3.66 -3.73 -11.67
C SER A 128 4.19 -5.05 -11.10
N PRO A 129 3.93 -6.19 -11.76
CA PRO A 129 4.53 -7.46 -11.37
C PRO A 129 6.01 -7.48 -11.77
N GLY A 130 6.86 -8.00 -10.88
CA GLY A 130 8.25 -8.34 -11.17
C GLY A 130 8.48 -9.86 -11.08
N PRO A 131 9.71 -10.32 -11.39
CA PRO A 131 10.08 -11.74 -11.24
C PRO A 131 10.04 -12.18 -9.77
N ASP A 132 9.93 -13.49 -9.52
CA ASP A 132 10.08 -14.08 -8.18
C ASP A 132 9.18 -13.46 -7.10
N ARG A 133 7.90 -13.22 -7.42
CA ARG A 133 6.90 -12.59 -6.53
C ARG A 133 7.30 -11.18 -6.08
N THR A 134 8.05 -10.49 -6.93
CA THR A 134 8.36 -9.07 -6.73
C THR A 134 7.19 -8.21 -7.18
N LEU A 135 6.98 -7.10 -6.48
CA LEU A 135 6.02 -6.05 -6.76
C LEU A 135 6.79 -4.75 -6.87
N GLU A 136 6.51 -4.00 -7.93
CA GLU A 136 6.99 -2.64 -8.07
C GLU A 136 5.83 -1.69 -7.78
N LEU A 137 5.94 -0.93 -6.69
CA LEU A 137 5.03 0.16 -6.35
C LEU A 137 5.58 1.45 -6.91
N ARG A 138 4.89 2.01 -7.91
CA ARG A 138 5.24 3.28 -8.53
C ARG A 138 4.52 4.40 -7.78
N LEU A 139 5.27 5.36 -7.26
CA LEU A 139 4.70 6.46 -6.48
C LEU A 139 4.20 7.62 -7.35
N THR A 140 4.60 7.69 -8.63
CA THR A 140 4.18 8.75 -9.55
C THR A 140 2.65 8.86 -9.68
N PRO A 141 1.88 7.76 -9.92
CA PRO A 141 0.43 7.84 -9.97
C PRO A 141 -0.21 8.33 -8.66
N LEU A 142 0.40 8.00 -7.50
CA LEU A 142 -0.07 8.49 -6.20
C LEU A 142 0.15 10.01 -6.06
N ARG A 143 1.35 10.49 -6.45
CA ARG A 143 1.67 11.92 -6.45
C ARG A 143 0.72 12.71 -7.35
N GLU A 144 0.46 12.21 -8.56
CA GLU A 144 -0.48 12.83 -9.50
C GLU A 144 -1.91 12.89 -8.94
N ARG A 145 -2.38 11.80 -8.34
CA ARG A 145 -3.69 11.76 -7.68
C ARG A 145 -3.77 12.75 -6.52
N LEU A 146 -2.75 12.82 -5.67
CA LEU A 146 -2.69 13.78 -4.56
C LEU A 146 -2.71 15.23 -5.06
N ARG A 147 -1.99 15.53 -6.15
CA ARG A 147 -2.00 16.87 -6.78
C ARG A 147 -3.38 17.27 -7.32
N GLN A 148 -4.26 16.31 -7.59
CA GLN A 148 -5.63 16.53 -8.06
C GLN A 148 -6.64 16.58 -6.90
N GLU A 149 -6.24 16.27 -5.67
CA GLU A 149 -7.13 16.25 -4.51
C GLU A 149 -7.55 17.69 -4.12
N PRO A 150 -8.85 18.05 -4.23
CA PRO A 150 -9.31 19.42 -4.01
C PRO A 150 -9.00 19.95 -2.61
N ARG A 151 -9.17 19.10 -1.59
CA ARG A 151 -8.92 19.48 -0.19
C ARG A 151 -7.45 19.83 0.06
N LEU A 152 -6.53 19.11 -0.57
CA LEU A 152 -5.10 19.40 -0.44
C LEU A 152 -4.76 20.71 -1.14
N ARG A 153 -5.34 20.97 -2.32
CA ARG A 153 -5.16 22.25 -3.01
C ARG A 153 -5.66 23.43 -2.19
N GLU A 154 -6.84 23.31 -1.60
CA GLU A 154 -7.42 24.33 -0.72
C GLU A 154 -6.56 24.57 0.53
N ALA A 155 -6.08 23.50 1.17
CA ALA A 155 -5.20 23.59 2.33
C ALA A 155 -3.84 24.26 2.00
N LEU A 156 -3.23 23.90 0.86
CA LEU A 156 -1.98 24.51 0.40
C LEU A 156 -2.18 25.99 0.02
N ALA A 157 -3.28 26.31 -0.66
CA ALA A 157 -3.63 27.68 -1.00
C ALA A 157 -3.84 28.56 0.25
N ALA A 158 -4.46 28.02 1.30
CA ALA A 158 -4.62 28.71 2.59
C ALA A 158 -3.27 29.00 3.28
N LEU A 159 -2.22 28.23 2.98
CA LEU A 159 -0.85 28.45 3.45
C LEU A 159 -0.01 29.33 2.50
N GLY A 160 -0.61 29.87 1.43
CA GLY A 160 0.10 30.67 0.43
C GLY A 160 1.10 29.85 -0.42
N LEU A 161 1.02 28.52 -0.37
CA LEU A 161 1.87 27.63 -1.14
C LEU A 161 1.19 27.32 -2.47
N GLU A 162 1.91 27.47 -3.58
CA GLU A 162 1.42 26.95 -4.85
C GLU A 162 1.18 25.44 -4.73
N ALA A 163 0.12 24.94 -5.37
CA ALA A 163 -0.22 23.50 -5.42
C ALA A 163 0.75 22.67 -6.28
N LYS A 164 2.03 23.08 -6.32
CA LYS A 164 3.15 22.38 -6.95
C LYS A 164 4.30 22.17 -5.95
N PRO A 165 4.08 21.61 -4.75
CA PRO A 165 5.21 21.08 -4.02
C PRO A 165 5.82 19.96 -4.89
N GLU A 166 6.97 20.23 -5.50
CA GLU A 166 7.79 19.22 -6.16
C GLU A 166 8.49 18.38 -5.09
N LEU A 167 7.70 17.75 -4.22
CA LEU A 167 8.20 16.82 -3.23
C LEU A 167 8.48 15.50 -3.95
N GLU A 168 9.76 15.16 -4.04
CA GLU A 168 10.28 13.92 -4.60
C GLU A 168 10.78 13.07 -3.44
N LEU A 169 10.38 11.80 -3.41
CA LEU A 169 10.93 10.90 -2.42
C LEU A 169 12.36 10.56 -2.84
N ARG A 170 13.32 10.82 -1.97
CA ARG A 170 14.73 10.51 -2.17
C ARG A 170 15.08 9.14 -1.61
N ASP A 171 14.50 8.78 -0.47
CA ASP A 171 14.72 7.48 0.16
C ASP A 171 13.49 7.00 0.91
N LEU A 172 13.36 5.67 1.01
CA LEU A 172 12.32 4.97 1.74
C LEU A 172 12.93 3.74 2.42
N GLN A 173 12.82 3.66 3.74
CA GLN A 173 13.37 2.53 4.50
C GLN A 173 12.40 2.01 5.56
N PHE A 174 12.28 0.69 5.66
CA PHE A 174 11.69 0.05 6.83
C PHE A 174 12.77 -0.10 7.90
N ARG A 175 12.55 0.54 9.04
CA ARG A 175 13.36 0.43 10.25
C ARG A 175 12.53 -0.26 11.34
N LEU A 176 13.17 -0.53 12.48
CA LEU A 176 12.46 -1.10 13.62
C LEU A 176 11.32 -0.16 14.04
N GLU A 177 10.08 -0.66 13.96
CA GLU A 177 8.84 0.05 14.32
C GLU A 177 8.56 1.35 13.55
N GLN A 178 9.29 1.63 12.48
CA GLN A 178 9.22 2.90 11.76
C GLN A 178 9.37 2.73 10.24
N LEU A 179 8.63 3.55 9.49
CA LEU A 179 8.88 3.83 8.07
C LEU A 179 9.56 5.20 7.98
N TRP A 180 10.77 5.21 7.44
CA TRP A 180 11.55 6.41 7.21
C TRP A 180 11.36 6.87 5.77
N LEU A 181 11.11 8.17 5.59
CA LEU A 181 10.94 8.80 4.29
C LEU A 181 11.81 10.05 4.23
N GLU A 182 12.65 10.15 3.20
CA GLU A 182 13.40 11.37 2.89
C GLU A 182 12.80 12.01 1.66
N LEU A 183 12.43 13.28 1.76
CA LEU A 183 11.76 14.04 0.70
C LEU A 183 12.60 15.26 0.37
N ASP A 184 12.75 15.55 -0.91
CA ASP A 184 13.31 16.80 -1.38
C ASP A 184 12.22 17.63 -2.05
N GLY A 185 12.15 18.93 -1.74
CA GLY A 185 11.23 19.88 -2.35
C GLY A 185 11.97 21.09 -2.92
N GLY A 186 11.62 21.50 -4.14
CA GLY A 186 12.00 22.80 -4.70
C GLY A 186 10.89 23.85 -4.49
N PHE A 187 11.27 25.06 -4.10
CA PHE A 187 10.41 26.25 -4.06
C PHE A 187 11.02 27.37 -4.92
#